data_AF-A0A1J4T3F6-F1
#
_entry.id   AF-A0A1J4T3F6-F1
#
_cell.length_a   1.000
_cell.length_b   1.000
_cell.length_c   1.000
_cell.angle_alpha   90.00
_cell.angle_beta   90.00
_cell.angle_gamma   90.00
#
_symmetry.space_group_name_H-M   'P 1'
#
loop_
_entity.id
_entity.type
_entity.pdbx_description
1 polymer ?
#
loop_
_entity_poly.entity_id
_entity_poly.type
_entity_poly.pdbx_seq_one_letter_code
_entity_poly.pdbx_strand_id
1 'polypeptide(L)'
;MRDRHNITDQTGKNDDFTTRSAAQALDIITTITDALKFFLATMAALSLIVGGVGIMNIMLVSVSERTREIGLRKAVGASNNNILIQFLLESIAITFLGGLMGIIGGALISFIVAKIAQVLGYNWDYAVSLFSIFLAISVSTIIGIIFGLYPARKASRLEPVEALRYE
;
A
#
# COMPACT_ATOMS: atom_id res chain seq x y z
N MET A 1 30.72 -16.18 37.44
CA MET A 1 29.53 -16.91 37.91
C MET A 1 29.85 -18.40 38.02
N ARG A 2 30.29 -19.07 36.94
CA ARG A 2 30.72 -20.48 36.95
C ARG A 2 31.81 -20.81 37.98
N ASP A 3 32.87 -20.00 38.06
CA ASP A 3 33.95 -20.18 39.04
C ASP A 3 33.48 -20.03 40.51
N ARG A 4 32.32 -19.39 40.74
CA ARG A 4 31.73 -19.23 42.08
C ARG A 4 30.82 -20.40 42.47
N HIS A 5 30.37 -21.19 41.50
CA HIS A 5 29.47 -22.33 41.70
C HIS A 5 30.17 -23.69 41.51
N ASN A 6 31.50 -23.71 41.36
CA ASN A 6 32.30 -24.94 41.15
C ASN A 6 31.81 -25.84 40.00
N ILE A 7 31.25 -25.24 38.95
CA ILE A 7 30.74 -25.96 37.78
C ILE A 7 31.88 -26.07 36.77
N THR A 8 32.57 -27.22 36.76
CA THR A 8 33.73 -27.48 35.89
C THR A 8 33.34 -27.88 34.46
N ASP A 9 32.05 -28.13 34.22
CA ASP A 9 31.52 -28.57 32.94
C ASP A 9 31.29 -27.38 31.99
N GLN A 10 32.04 -27.36 30.88
CA GLN A 10 31.94 -26.30 29.88
C GLN A 10 30.74 -26.46 28.95
N THR A 11 30.08 -27.64 28.94
CA THR A 11 28.94 -27.92 28.04
C THR A 11 27.64 -27.23 28.45
N GLY A 12 27.59 -26.61 29.64
CA GLY A 12 26.44 -25.82 30.11
C GLY A 12 25.24 -26.62 30.61
N LYS A 13 25.33 -27.95 30.64
CA LYS A 13 24.27 -28.85 31.12
C LYS A 13 24.02 -28.78 32.63
N ASN A 14 25.02 -28.38 33.40
CA ASN A 14 24.99 -28.31 34.86
C ASN A 14 24.96 -26.87 35.41
N ASP A 15 24.78 -25.86 34.55
CA ASP A 15 24.71 -24.46 35.00
C ASP A 15 23.39 -24.21 35.75
N ASP A 16 23.47 -23.85 37.04
CA ASP A 16 22.33 -23.54 37.93
C ASP A 16 21.88 -22.07 37.85
N PHE A 17 22.54 -21.27 36.99
CA PHE A 17 22.27 -19.85 36.81
C PHE A 17 21.81 -19.57 35.37
N THR A 18 20.82 -18.68 35.21
CA THR A 18 20.39 -18.21 33.89
C THR A 18 20.93 -16.79 33.68
N THR A 19 21.77 -16.60 32.67
CA THR A 19 22.21 -15.26 32.26
C THR A 19 21.11 -14.61 31.42
N ARG A 20 20.08 -14.05 32.08
CA ARG A 20 19.07 -13.23 31.41
C ARG A 20 19.69 -11.88 31.06
N SER A 21 20.25 -11.77 29.86
CA SER A 21 20.74 -10.50 29.35
C SER A 21 19.56 -9.65 28.89
N ALA A 22 19.54 -8.37 29.25
CA ALA A 22 18.58 -7.40 28.70
C ALA A 22 18.64 -7.37 27.16
N ALA A 23 19.80 -7.65 26.57
CA ALA A 23 19.96 -7.75 25.12
C ALA A 23 19.13 -8.92 24.52
N GLN A 24 19.05 -10.05 25.22
CA GLN A 24 18.28 -11.21 24.74
C GLN A 24 16.76 -10.95 24.83
N ALA A 25 16.31 -10.21 25.85
CA ALA A 25 14.91 -9.80 25.94
C ALA A 25 14.53 -8.80 24.84
N LEU A 26 15.41 -7.84 24.52
CA LEU A 26 15.22 -6.90 23.42
C LEU A 26 15.14 -7.62 22.07
N ASP A 27 16.03 -8.58 21.81
CA ASP A 27 16.08 -9.35 20.56
C ASP A 27 14.79 -10.13 20.30
N ILE A 28 14.19 -10.71 21.36
CA ILE A 28 12.89 -11.38 21.28
C ILE A 28 11.78 -10.38 20.92
N ILE A 29 11.75 -9.20 21.57
CA ILE A 29 10.73 -8.17 21.31
C ILE A 29 10.85 -7.64 19.88
N THR A 30 12.08 -7.38 19.40
CA THR A 30 12.30 -6.93 18.01
C THR A 30 11.85 -7.98 17.01
N THR A 31 12.16 -9.25 17.26
CA THR A 31 11.75 -10.36 16.38
C THR A 31 10.22 -10.45 16.27
N ILE A 32 9.51 -10.38 17.40
CA ILE A 32 8.04 -10.40 17.42
C ILE A 32 7.48 -9.17 16.71
N THR A 33 8.04 -7.98 16.99
CA THR A 33 7.58 -6.73 16.40
C THR A 33 7.78 -6.74 14.88
N ASP A 34 8.92 -7.23 14.39
CA ASP A 34 9.20 -7.31 12.96
C ASP A 34 8.32 -8.35 12.26
N ALA A 35 8.05 -9.49 12.90
CA ALA A 35 7.07 -10.46 12.40
C ALA A 35 5.68 -9.82 12.23
N LEU A 36 5.21 -9.05 13.23
CA LEU A 36 3.95 -8.31 13.14
C LEU A 36 3.99 -7.25 12.04
N LYS A 37 5.07 -6.48 11.91
CA LYS A 37 5.24 -5.49 10.83
C LYS A 37 5.11 -6.14 9.45
N PHE A 38 5.82 -7.23 9.19
CA PHE A 38 5.76 -7.92 7.90
C PHE A 38 4.38 -8.53 7.63
N PHE A 39 3.73 -9.07 8.66
CA PHE A 39 2.37 -9.57 8.55
C PHE A 39 1.39 -8.46 8.15
N LEU A 40 1.42 -7.32 8.84
CA LEU A 40 0.58 -6.16 8.51
C LEU A 40 0.90 -5.60 7.12
N ALA A 41 2.18 -5.51 6.75
CA ALA A 41 2.61 -5.05 5.44
C ALA A 41 2.06 -5.95 4.31
N THR A 42 2.05 -7.27 4.53
CA THR A 42 1.49 -8.23 3.57
C THR A 42 -0.01 -8.06 3.44
N MET A 43 -0.73 -7.92 4.56
CA MET A 43 -2.18 -7.66 4.55
C MET A 43 -2.53 -6.35 3.83
N ALA A 44 -1.72 -5.30 4.03
CA ALA A 44 -1.85 -4.04 3.31
C ALA A 44 -1.62 -4.22 1.80
N ALA A 45 -0.58 -4.97 1.41
CA ALA A 45 -0.30 -5.27 0.00
C ALA A 45 -1.45 -6.04 -0.67
N LEU A 46 -2.04 -7.03 0.02
CA LEU A 46 -3.22 -7.76 -0.48
C LEU A 46 -4.42 -6.83 -0.68
N SER A 47 -4.68 -5.95 0.30
CA SER A 47 -5.76 -4.96 0.21
C SER A 47 -5.58 -4.01 -0.96
N LEU A 48 -4.32 -3.60 -1.21
CA LEU A 48 -3.95 -2.76 -2.35
C LEU A 48 -4.19 -3.46 -3.69
N ILE A 49 -3.91 -4.77 -3.79
CA ILE A 49 -4.21 -5.55 -5.00
C ILE A 49 -5.72 -5.58 -5.27
N VAL A 50 -6.53 -5.88 -4.24
CA VAL A 50 -8.00 -5.92 -4.37
C VAL A 50 -8.55 -4.53 -4.75
N GLY A 51 -8.07 -3.46 -4.12
CA GLY A 51 -8.41 -2.09 -4.49
C GLY A 51 -8.01 -1.73 -5.91
N GLY A 52 -6.81 -2.15 -6.33
CA GLY A 52 -6.30 -2.00 -7.69
C GLY A 52 -7.19 -2.67 -8.74
N VAL A 53 -7.64 -3.90 -8.48
CA VAL A 53 -8.60 -4.60 -9.35
C VAL A 53 -9.92 -3.83 -9.45
N GLY A 54 -10.39 -3.25 -8.35
CA GLY A 54 -11.56 -2.37 -8.34
C GLY A 54 -11.40 -1.16 -9.26
N ILE A 55 -10.25 -0.47 -9.17
CA ILE A 55 -9.93 0.67 -10.06
C ILE A 55 -9.90 0.23 -11.52
N MET A 56 -9.25 -0.90 -11.82
CA MET A 56 -9.20 -1.46 -13.17
C MET A 56 -10.62 -1.71 -13.72
N ASN A 57 -11.50 -2.29 -12.91
CA ASN A 57 -12.88 -2.59 -13.31
C ASN A 57 -13.69 -1.32 -13.58
N ILE A 58 -13.62 -0.34 -12.68
CA ILE A 58 -14.28 0.97 -12.88
C ILE A 58 -13.80 1.61 -14.19
N MET A 59 -12.48 1.62 -14.41
CA MET A 59 -11.92 2.17 -15.65
C MET A 59 -12.36 1.40 -16.90
N LEU A 60 -12.45 0.07 -16.85
CA LEU A 60 -12.96 -0.72 -17.99
C LEU A 60 -14.42 -0.42 -18.31
N VAL A 61 -15.26 -0.24 -17.28
CA VAL A 61 -16.66 0.17 -17.44
C VAL A 61 -16.73 1.58 -18.05
N SER A 62 -15.98 2.54 -17.50
CA SER A 62 -15.95 3.93 -18.02
C SER A 62 -15.46 4.01 -19.47
N VAL A 63 -14.51 3.17 -19.88
CA VAL A 63 -14.07 3.09 -21.29
C VAL A 63 -15.21 2.58 -22.17
N SER A 64 -15.96 1.59 -21.70
CA SER A 64 -17.08 1.00 -22.45
C SER A 64 -18.23 2.00 -22.60
N GLU A 65 -18.59 2.73 -21.54
CA GLU A 65 -19.60 3.80 -21.56
C GLU A 65 -19.20 4.97 -22.48
N ARG A 66 -17.91 5.30 -22.52
CA ARG A 66 -17.37 6.42 -23.31
C ARG A 66 -16.83 6.02 -24.68
N THR A 67 -17.13 4.81 -25.16
CA THR A 67 -16.60 4.26 -26.41
C THR A 67 -16.84 5.21 -27.60
N ARG A 68 -18.06 5.74 -27.73
CA ARG A 68 -18.42 6.66 -28.82
C ARG A 68 -17.67 7.99 -28.77
N GLU A 69 -17.45 8.55 -27.57
CA GLU A 69 -16.64 9.77 -27.39
C GLU A 69 -15.19 9.54 -27.81
N ILE A 70 -14.61 8.40 -27.44
CA ILE A 70 -13.24 8.02 -27.79
C ILE A 70 -13.11 7.83 -29.31
N GLY A 71 -14.10 7.17 -29.93
CA GLY A 71 -14.20 7.00 -31.37
C GLY A 71 -14.25 8.33 -32.12
N LEU A 72 -15.08 9.26 -31.66
CA LEU A 72 -15.18 10.60 -32.25
C LEU A 72 -13.85 11.36 -32.13
N ARG A 73 -13.19 11.34 -30.97
CA ARG A 73 -11.86 11.98 -30.79
C ARG A 73 -10.82 11.42 -31.76
N LYS A 74 -10.80 10.10 -31.96
CA LYS A 74 -9.88 9.47 -32.91
C LYS A 74 -10.23 9.75 -34.37
N ALA A 75 -11.51 9.83 -34.73
CA ALA A 75 -11.94 10.22 -36.07
C ALA A 75 -11.50 11.64 -36.45
N VAL A 76 -11.41 12.54 -35.46
CA VAL A 76 -10.93 13.93 -35.65
C VAL A 76 -9.39 14.03 -35.54
N GLY A 77 -8.68 12.89 -35.38
CA GLY A 77 -7.22 12.82 -35.46
C GLY A 77 -6.47 12.70 -34.12
N ALA A 78 -7.16 12.38 -33.01
CA ALA A 78 -6.45 12.06 -31.77
C ALA A 78 -5.59 10.80 -31.92
N SER A 79 -4.31 10.88 -31.52
CA SER A 79 -3.42 9.72 -31.54
C SER A 79 -3.79 8.72 -30.43
N ASN A 80 -3.44 7.44 -30.63
CA ASN A 80 -3.59 6.41 -29.59
C ASN A 80 -2.85 6.81 -28.30
N ASN A 81 -1.71 7.49 -28.42
CA ASN A 81 -0.93 7.94 -27.27
C ASN A 81 -1.66 9.03 -26.47
N ASN A 82 -2.37 9.95 -27.13
CA ASN A 82 -3.13 10.99 -26.44
C ASN A 82 -4.24 10.36 -25.58
N ILE A 83 -4.96 9.37 -26.14
CA ILE A 83 -6.00 8.64 -25.42
C ILE A 83 -5.39 7.83 -24.26
N LEU A 84 -4.27 7.15 -24.49
CA LEU A 84 -3.57 6.39 -23.46
C LEU A 84 -3.18 7.26 -22.26
N ILE A 85 -2.53 8.41 -22.52
CA ILE A 85 -2.09 9.33 -21.47
C ILE A 85 -3.29 9.93 -20.72
N GLN A 86 -4.37 10.27 -21.42
CA GLN A 86 -5.58 10.78 -20.79
C GLN A 86 -6.15 9.81 -19.74
N PHE A 87 -6.38 8.55 -20.13
CA PHE A 87 -6.94 7.55 -19.22
C PHE A 87 -5.95 7.16 -18.11
N LEU A 88 -4.65 7.18 -18.39
CA LEU A 88 -3.63 6.93 -17.38
C LEU A 88 -3.61 8.04 -16.32
N LEU A 89 -3.69 9.30 -16.74
CA LEU A 89 -3.79 10.45 -15.83
C LEU A 89 -5.08 10.42 -15.01
N GLU A 90 -6.20 9.99 -15.60
CA GLU A 90 -7.46 9.80 -14.88
C GLU A 90 -7.31 8.75 -13.78
N SER A 91 -6.68 7.61 -14.07
CA SER A 91 -6.40 6.57 -13.06
C SER A 91 -5.42 7.04 -11.98
N ILE A 92 -4.37 7.76 -12.35
CA ILE A 92 -3.42 8.36 -11.40
C ILE A 92 -4.12 9.39 -10.51
N ALA A 93 -4.99 10.23 -11.07
CA ALA A 93 -5.74 11.22 -10.29
C ALA A 93 -6.66 10.55 -9.26
N ILE A 94 -7.40 9.52 -9.67
CA ILE A 94 -8.29 8.75 -8.76
C ILE A 94 -7.49 8.10 -7.63
N THR A 95 -6.38 7.43 -7.96
CA THR A 95 -5.52 6.77 -6.96
C THR A 95 -4.76 7.73 -6.08
N PHE A 96 -4.35 8.88 -6.60
CA PHE A 96 -3.71 9.95 -5.83
C PHE A 96 -4.69 10.57 -4.82
N LEU A 97 -5.92 10.89 -5.25
CA LEU A 97 -6.96 11.39 -4.36
C LEU A 97 -7.33 10.35 -3.28
N GLY A 98 -7.51 9.09 -3.67
CA GLY A 98 -7.74 8.00 -2.73
C GLY A 98 -6.58 7.81 -1.74
N GLY A 99 -5.34 7.92 -2.21
CA GLY A 99 -4.14 7.88 -1.37
C GLY A 99 -4.07 9.04 -0.38
N LEU A 100 -4.38 10.26 -0.83
CA LEU A 100 -4.43 11.44 0.03
C LEU A 100 -5.50 11.31 1.11
N MET A 101 -6.71 10.86 0.74
CA MET A 101 -7.79 10.58 1.68
C MET A 101 -7.41 9.47 2.66
N GLY A 102 -6.72 8.42 2.18
CA GLY A 102 -6.20 7.34 3.01
C GLY A 102 -5.17 7.81 4.03
N ILE A 103 -4.24 8.70 3.64
CA ILE A 103 -3.24 9.29 4.53
C ILE A 103 -3.93 10.15 5.61
N ILE A 104 -4.88 11.00 5.21
CA ILE A 104 -5.62 11.84 6.16
C ILE A 104 -6.43 10.98 7.13
N GLY A 105 -7.18 10.00 6.61
CA GLY A 105 -7.97 9.08 7.43
C GLY A 105 -7.11 8.25 8.38
N GLY A 106 -5.97 7.72 7.89
CA GLY A 106 -5.02 6.97 8.70
C GLY A 106 -4.37 7.80 9.79
N ALA A 107 -4.01 9.06 9.49
CA ALA A 107 -3.49 10.01 10.46
C ALA A 107 -4.53 10.35 11.54
N LEU A 108 -5.78 10.61 11.14
CA LEU A 108 -6.88 10.89 12.07
C LEU A 108 -7.17 9.70 12.99
N ILE A 109 -7.27 8.48 12.44
CA ILE A 109 -7.47 7.26 13.23
C ILE A 109 -6.32 7.07 14.21
N SER A 110 -5.08 7.22 13.74
CA SER A 110 -3.88 7.09 14.58
C SER A 110 -3.86 8.13 15.71
N PHE A 111 -4.31 9.36 15.43
CA PHE A 111 -4.43 10.42 16.44
C PHE A 111 -5.50 10.09 17.50
N ILE A 112 -6.67 9.61 17.07
CA ILE A 112 -7.76 9.22 17.97
C ILE A 112 -7.31 8.05 18.87
N VAL A 113 -6.67 7.04 18.30
CA VAL A 113 -6.15 5.89 19.05
C VAL A 113 -5.12 6.33 20.08
N ALA A 114 -4.18 7.20 19.70
CA ALA A 114 -3.19 7.75 20.62
C ALA A 114 -3.85 8.52 21.78
N LYS A 115 -4.88 9.33 21.50
CA LYS A 115 -5.63 10.05 22.54
C LYS A 115 -6.37 9.12 23.49
N ILE A 116 -7.01 8.07 22.99
CA ILE A 116 -7.69 7.08 23.83
C ILE A 116 -6.68 6.35 24.72
N ALA A 117 -5.53 5.95 24.18
CA ALA A 117 -4.47 5.28 24.94
C ALA A 117 -3.92 6.17 26.08
N GLN A 118 -3.72 7.46 25.80
CA GLN A 118 -3.30 8.44 26.82
C GLN A 118 -4.33 8.59 27.95
N VAL A 119 -5.63 8.63 27.62
CA VAL A 119 -6.71 8.69 28.63
C VAL A 119 -6.76 7.43 29.49
N LEU A 120 -6.42 6.26 28.91
CA LEU A 120 -6.32 4.99 29.63
C LEU A 120 -5.03 4.84 30.45
N GLY A 121 -4.16 5.85 30.48
CA GLY A 121 -2.92 5.86 31.27
C GLY A 121 -1.71 5.23 30.57
N TYR A 122 -1.79 4.93 29.27
CA TYR A 122 -0.66 4.44 28.49
C TYR A 122 0.11 5.61 27.86
N ASN A 123 1.44 5.63 28.01
CA ASN A 123 2.33 6.57 27.31
C ASN A 123 2.51 6.16 25.85
N TRP A 124 1.52 6.45 25.02
CA TRP A 124 1.55 6.20 23.58
C TRP A 124 1.78 7.49 22.81
N ASP A 125 2.93 7.59 22.14
CA ASP A 125 3.27 8.72 21.29
C ASP A 125 2.68 8.58 19.88
N TYR A 126 2.07 9.66 19.40
CA TYR A 126 1.60 9.75 18.03
C TYR A 126 2.79 10.06 17.11
N ALA A 127 3.17 9.09 16.28
CA ALA A 127 4.29 9.23 15.34
C ALA A 127 3.84 8.90 13.91
N VAL A 128 3.68 9.93 13.09
CA VAL A 128 3.53 9.80 11.64
C VAL A 128 4.78 10.39 10.99
N SER A 129 5.59 9.54 10.37
CA SER A 129 6.83 9.98 9.73
C SER A 129 6.56 10.55 8.33
N LEU A 130 7.32 11.58 7.95
CA LEU A 130 7.33 12.13 6.59
C LEU A 130 7.65 11.04 5.55
N PHE A 131 8.54 10.11 5.88
CA PHE A 131 8.90 8.99 5.03
C PHE A 131 7.70 8.09 4.71
N SER A 132 6.86 7.78 5.70
CA SER A 132 5.64 6.97 5.51
C SER A 132 4.64 7.66 4.58
N ILE A 133 4.53 8.99 4.62
CA ILE A 133 3.67 9.78 3.73
C ILE A 133 4.16 9.68 2.29
N PHE A 134 5.46 9.91 2.06
CA PHE A 134 6.06 9.77 0.73
C PHE A 134 5.94 8.35 0.18
N LEU A 135 6.15 7.34 1.03
CA LEU A 135 5.96 5.94 0.67
C LEU A 135 4.52 5.68 0.23
N ALA A 136 3.52 6.16 0.99
CA ALA A 136 2.10 5.98 0.67
C ALA A 136 1.71 6.62 -0.68
N ILE A 137 2.15 7.86 -0.93
CA ILE A 137 1.91 8.56 -2.22
C ILE A 137 2.60 7.84 -3.38
N SER A 138 3.81 7.34 -3.16
CA SER A 138 4.54 6.61 -4.19
C SER A 138 3.83 5.30 -4.54
N VAL A 139 3.42 4.53 -3.52
CA VAL A 139 2.71 3.27 -3.69
C VAL A 139 1.34 3.47 -4.36
N SER A 140 0.57 4.49 -3.97
CA SER A 140 -0.73 4.77 -4.60
C SER A 140 -0.58 5.13 -6.08
N THR A 141 0.42 5.95 -6.42
CA THR A 141 0.73 6.33 -7.81
C THR A 141 1.12 5.11 -8.65
N ILE A 142 1.99 4.23 -8.12
CA ILE A 142 2.42 3.01 -8.80
C ILE A 142 1.22 2.09 -9.07
N ILE A 143 0.31 1.95 -8.11
CA ILE A 143 -0.90 1.13 -8.27
C ILE A 143 -1.82 1.73 -9.34
N GLY A 144 -2.02 3.04 -9.36
CA GLY A 144 -2.77 3.72 -10.41
C GLY A 144 -2.19 3.46 -11.80
N ILE A 145 -0.87 3.51 -11.93
CA ILE A 145 -0.19 3.19 -13.19
C ILE A 145 -0.41 1.73 -13.58
N ILE A 146 -0.13 0.78 -12.69
CA ILE A 146 -0.21 -0.66 -12.98
C ILE A 146 -1.63 -1.06 -13.40
N PHE A 147 -2.62 -0.70 -12.59
CA PHE A 147 -4.01 -1.11 -12.81
C PHE A 147 -4.73 -0.24 -13.85
N GLY A 148 -4.31 1.00 -14.07
CA GLY A 148 -4.84 1.89 -15.11
C GLY A 148 -4.27 1.62 -16.52
N LEU A 149 -3.08 1.01 -16.63
CA LEU A 149 -2.42 0.80 -17.91
C LEU A 149 -3.19 -0.12 -18.86
N TYR A 150 -3.77 -1.21 -18.35
CA TYR A 150 -4.56 -2.14 -19.14
C TYR A 150 -5.81 -1.49 -19.77
N PRO A 151 -6.73 -0.86 -19.00
CA PRO A 151 -7.89 -0.18 -19.56
C PRO A 151 -7.50 0.99 -20.46
N ALA A 152 -6.48 1.76 -20.10
CA ALA A 152 -6.00 2.88 -20.94
C ALA A 152 -5.48 2.38 -22.30
N ARG A 153 -4.76 1.25 -22.32
CA ARG A 153 -4.33 0.61 -23.58
C ARG A 153 -5.53 0.12 -24.39
N LYS A 154 -6.53 -0.50 -23.74
CA LYS A 154 -7.76 -0.93 -24.40
C LYS A 154 -8.48 0.25 -25.06
N ALA A 155 -8.67 1.36 -24.34
CA ALA A 155 -9.26 2.60 -24.87
C ALA A 155 -8.48 3.16 -26.07
N SER A 156 -7.15 3.22 -25.93
CA SER A 156 -6.27 3.74 -26.98
C SER A 156 -6.36 2.97 -28.29
N ARG A 157 -6.70 1.68 -28.27
CA ARG A 157 -6.74 0.80 -29.45
C ARG A 157 -8.12 0.64 -30.10
N LEU A 158 -9.19 1.24 -29.56
CA LEU A 158 -10.52 1.22 -30.18
C LEU A 158 -10.51 1.78 -31.61
N GLU A 159 -11.09 1.08 -32.57
CA GLU A 159 -11.17 1.61 -33.93
C GLU A 159 -12.32 2.62 -34.07
N PRO A 160 -12.13 3.77 -34.73
CA PRO A 160 -13.19 4.78 -34.88
C PRO A 160 -14.45 4.22 -35.56
N VAL A 161 -14.27 3.32 -36.52
CA VAL A 161 -15.37 2.69 -37.27
C VAL A 161 -16.20 1.79 -36.36
N GLU A 162 -15.56 0.96 -35.54
CA GLU A 162 -16.27 0.11 -34.56
C GLU A 162 -16.95 0.94 -33.47
N ALA A 163 -16.27 1.98 -32.98
CA ALA A 163 -16.78 2.83 -31.93
C ALA A 163 -18.00 3.68 -32.33
N LEU A 164 -18.15 3.99 -33.62
CA LEU A 164 -19.31 4.72 -34.17
C LEU A 164 -20.46 3.81 -34.60
N ARG A 165 -20.17 2.52 -34.82
CA ARG A 165 -21.17 1.49 -35.15
C ARG A 165 -21.80 0.86 -33.89
N TYR A 166 -21.26 1.17 -32.72
CA TYR A 166 -21.77 0.72 -31.44
C TYR A 166 -23.05 1.52 -31.10
N GLU A 167 -24.21 0.84 -31.07
CA GLU A 167 -25.43 1.32 -30.40
C GLU A 167 -25.33 1.05 -28.89
#